data_AF-A0A7X7WSR5-F1
#
_entry.id   AF-A0A7X7WSR5-F1
#
_cell.length_a   1.000
_cell.length_b   1.000
_cell.length_c   1.000
_cell.angle_alpha   90.00
_cell.angle_beta   90.00
_cell.angle_gamma   90.00
#
_symmetry.space_group_name_H-M   'P 1'
#
loop_
_entity.id
_entity.type
_entity.pdbx_description
1 polymer ?
#
loop_
_entity_poly.entity_id
_entity_poly.type
_entity_poly.pdbx_seq_one_letter_code
_entity_poly.pdbx_strand_id
1 'polypeptide(L)' 'MSVRDMNGNPKIWEKLTWEDMSSEEQELWSALGWRQYTWNRNEAPASADKSWNDLTASEQNAARGLGFSPALWDSFEDE' A
#
# COMPACT_ATOMS: atom_id res chain seq x y z
N MET A 1 12.15 -6.38 -11.65
CA MET A 1 10.97 -5.59 -12.03
C MET A 1 10.82 -4.57 -10.93
N SER A 2 10.67 -3.30 -11.30
CA SER A 2 10.90 -2.20 -10.37
C SER A 2 9.55 -1.64 -9.95
N VAL A 3 9.12 -2.01 -8.75
CA VAL A 3 8.10 -1.24 -8.05
C VAL A 3 8.49 0.23 -8.10
N ARG A 4 7.51 1.09 -8.35
CA ARG A 4 7.71 2.53 -8.46
C ARG A 4 8.32 3.10 -7.19
N ASP A 5 9.33 3.94 -7.38
CA ASP A 5 9.96 4.63 -6.27
C ASP A 5 9.02 5.70 -5.70
N MET A 6 8.60 5.51 -4.45
CA MET A 6 7.79 6.50 -3.74
C MET A 6 8.53 7.79 -3.44
N ASN A 7 9.87 7.80 -3.51
CA ASN A 7 10.71 8.89 -3.00
C ASN A 7 10.33 9.32 -1.57
N GLY A 8 9.83 8.37 -0.76
CA GLY A 8 9.33 8.62 0.59
C GLY A 8 7.98 9.35 0.67
N ASN A 9 7.23 9.46 -0.42
CA ASN A 9 5.91 10.07 -0.44
C ASN A 9 4.81 9.04 -0.77
N PRO A 10 4.08 8.52 0.23
CA PRO A 10 3.01 7.55 0.01
C PRO A 10 1.78 8.12 -0.72
N LYS A 11 1.59 9.45 -0.75
CA LYS A 11 0.48 10.09 -1.49
C LYS A 11 0.55 9.90 -2.99
N ILE A 12 1.65 9.37 -3.52
CA ILE A 12 1.71 9.03 -4.95
C ILE A 12 0.69 7.94 -5.29
N TRP A 13 0.37 7.04 -4.36
CA TRP A 13 -0.56 5.94 -4.60
C TRP A 13 -1.99 6.42 -4.71
N GLU A 14 -2.41 7.36 -3.88
CA GLU A 14 -3.74 7.97 -3.95
C GLU A 14 -4.01 8.69 -5.27
N LYS A 15 -2.95 9.08 -5.98
CA LYS A 15 -3.05 9.74 -7.30
C LYS A 15 -3.16 8.75 -8.46
N LEU A 16 -3.01 7.46 -8.19
CA LEU A 16 -3.00 6.41 -9.20
C LEU A 16 -4.31 5.64 -9.17
N THR A 17 -4.78 5.27 -10.36
CA THR A 17 -5.81 4.25 -10.46
C THR A 17 -5.18 2.86 -10.36
N TRP A 18 -5.99 1.85 -10.06
CA TRP A 18 -5.52 0.47 -10.04
C TRP A 18 -4.92 0.04 -11.39
N GLU A 19 -5.41 0.60 -12.49
CA GLU A 19 -4.93 0.31 -13.85
C GLU A 19 -3.58 0.99 -14.17
N ASP A 20 -3.23 2.06 -13.45
CA ASP A 20 -1.91 2.71 -13.57
C ASP A 20 -0.79 1.93 -12.85
N MET A 21 -1.17 0.94 -12.04
CA MET A 21 -0.25 0.09 -11.31
C MET A 21 0.16 -1.13 -12.14
N SER A 22 1.44 -1.49 -12.06
CA SER A 22 1.99 -2.73 -12.61
C SER A 22 1.45 -3.96 -11.89
N SER A 23 1.53 -5.13 -12.52
CA SER A 23 1.07 -6.39 -11.92
C SER A 23 1.73 -6.68 -10.57
N GLU A 24 3.01 -6.33 -10.41
CA GLU A 24 3.75 -6.52 -9.14
C GLU A 24 3.23 -5.59 -8.04
N GLU A 25 2.96 -4.32 -8.35
CA GLU A 25 2.35 -3.37 -7.42
C GLU A 25 0.94 -3.85 -7.01
N GLN A 26 0.14 -4.31 -7.97
CA GLN A 26 -1.20 -4.84 -7.71
C GLN A 26 -1.16 -6.10 -6.82
N GLU A 27 -0.18 -6.98 -7.01
CA GLU A 27 0.02 -8.16 -6.16
C GLU A 27 0.38 -7.78 -4.73
N LEU A 28 1.27 -6.79 -4.54
CA LEU A 28 1.65 -6.30 -3.22
C LEU A 28 0.47 -5.61 -2.52
N TRP A 29 -0.27 -4.75 -3.23
CA TRP A 29 -1.50 -4.16 -2.71
C TRP A 29 -2.55 -5.22 -2.38
N SER A 30 -2.65 -6.28 -3.18
CA SER A 30 -3.53 -7.42 -2.91
C SER A 30 -3.13 -8.21 -1.67
N ALA A 31 -1.83 -8.30 -1.36
CA ALA A 31 -1.35 -8.90 -0.12
C ALA A 31 -1.70 -8.04 1.12
N LEU A 32 -1.85 -6.73 0.94
CA LEU A 32 -2.46 -5.82 1.91
C LEU A 32 -4.00 -5.90 1.91
N GLY A 33 -4.63 -6.69 1.04
CA GLY A 33 -6.08 -6.80 0.97
C GLY A 33 -6.78 -5.74 0.12
N TRP A 34 -6.01 -4.84 -0.51
CA TRP A 34 -6.56 -3.94 -1.52
C TRP A 34 -6.90 -4.69 -2.80
N ARG A 35 -7.97 -4.29 -3.48
CA ARG A 35 -8.36 -4.84 -4.77
C ARG A 35 -8.83 -3.71 -5.67
N GLN A 36 -8.86 -3.94 -6.98
CA GLN A 36 -9.34 -2.95 -7.94
C GLN A 36 -10.68 -2.30 -7.55
N TYR A 37 -11.65 -3.10 -7.10
CA TYR A 37 -12.95 -2.56 -6.72
C TYR A 37 -12.92 -1.76 -5.41
N THR A 38 -12.09 -2.14 -4.43
CA THR A 38 -11.98 -1.42 -3.16
C THR A 38 -11.20 -0.12 -3.37
N TRP A 39 -10.10 -0.19 -4.11
CA TRP A 39 -9.31 0.96 -4.54
C TRP A 39 -10.15 2.00 -5.28
N ASN A 40 -10.90 1.58 -6.31
CA ASN A 40 -11.75 2.49 -7.08
C ASN A 40 -12.90 3.08 -6.26
N ARG A 41 -13.28 2.46 -5.15
CA ARG A 41 -14.31 2.93 -4.23
C ARG A 41 -13.76 3.71 -3.05
N ASN A 42 -12.43 3.85 -2.94
CA ASN A 42 -11.75 4.34 -1.74
C ASN A 42 -12.21 3.60 -0.46
N GLU A 43 -12.43 2.30 -0.58
CA GLU A 43 -12.80 1.42 0.52
C GLU A 43 -11.53 0.77 1.05
N ALA A 44 -11.00 1.30 2.15
CA ALA A 44 -9.77 0.78 2.74
C ALA A 44 -10.01 -0.61 3.35
N PRO A 45 -9.11 -1.58 3.13
CA PRO A 45 -9.15 -2.86 3.82
C PRO A 45 -8.72 -2.68 5.28
N ALA A 46 -9.07 -3.64 6.14
CA ALA A 46 -8.71 -3.62 7.55
C ALA A 46 -7.20 -3.63 7.85
N SER A 47 -6.35 -3.80 6.83
CA SER A 47 -4.90 -3.66 6.97
C SER A 47 -4.46 -2.20 6.95
N ALA A 48 -5.18 -1.32 6.25
CA ALA A 48 -4.89 0.11 6.21
C ALA A 48 -5.06 0.68 7.62
N ASP A 49 -6.20 0.43 8.28
CA ASP A 49 -6.47 0.87 9.66
C ASP A 49 -5.51 0.33 10.75
N LYS A 50 -4.53 -0.52 10.40
CA LYS A 50 -3.56 -1.07 11.35
C LYS A 50 -2.26 -0.30 11.30
N SER A 51 -1.68 -0.09 12.48
CA SER A 51 -0.28 0.32 12.62
C SER A 51 0.66 -0.75 12.05
N TRP A 52 1.87 -0.37 11.67
CA TRP A 52 2.88 -1.28 11.12
C TRP A 52 3.12 -2.51 11.99
N ASN A 53 3.12 -2.32 13.32
CA ASN A 53 3.34 -3.39 14.29
C ASN A 53 2.16 -4.37 14.39
N ASP A 54 0.95 -3.95 14.01
CA ASP A 54 -0.26 -4.78 13.97
C ASP A 54 -0.44 -5.51 12.63
N LEU A 55 0.31 -5.10 11.60
CA LEU A 55 0.40 -5.84 10.34
C LEU A 55 1.04 -7.21 10.54
N THR A 56 0.52 -8.20 9.83
CA THR A 56 1.12 -9.53 9.69
C THR A 56 2.43 -9.45 8.90
N ALA A 57 3.29 -10.45 9.05
CA ALA A 57 4.56 -10.51 8.31
C ALA A 57 4.38 -10.44 6.77
N SER A 58 3.26 -10.96 6.24
CA SER A 58 2.94 -10.86 4.82
C SER A 58 2.58 -9.43 4.41
N GLU A 59 1.74 -8.75 5.20
CA GLU A 59 1.37 -7.35 4.97
C GLU A 59 2.61 -6.44 5.06
N GLN A 60 3.45 -6.62 6.08
CA GLN A 60 4.70 -5.85 6.21
C GLN A 60 5.64 -6.07 5.02
N ASN A 61 5.82 -7.32 4.57
CA ASN A 61 6.66 -7.59 3.39
C ASN A 61 6.09 -6.95 2.13
N ALA A 62 4.77 -6.95 1.96
CA ALA A 62 4.11 -6.31 0.84
C ALA A 62 4.30 -4.78 0.87
N ALA A 63 4.07 -4.16 2.02
CA ALA A 63 4.30 -2.74 2.23
C ALA A 63 5.76 -2.35 1.97
N ARG A 64 6.74 -3.14 2.45
CA ARG A 64 8.16 -2.94 2.13
C ARG A 64 8.45 -3.07 0.64
N GLY A 65 7.81 -4.04 -0.02
CA GLY A 65 7.91 -4.21 -1.47
C GLY A 65 7.42 -2.99 -2.24
N LEU A 66 6.33 -2.36 -1.75
CA LEU A 66 5.79 -1.11 -2.29
C LEU A 66 6.70 0.10 -2.04
N GLY A 67 7.63 0.02 -1.08
CA GLY A 67 8.51 1.12 -0.68
C GLY A 67 8.08 1.81 0.61
N PHE A 68 7.09 1.28 1.32
CA PHE A 68 6.75 1.74 2.66
C PHE A 68 7.84 1.32 3.66
N SER A 69 8.10 2.21 4.60
CA SER A 69 8.85 1.92 5.82
C SER A 69 7.91 2.01 7.02
N PRO A 70 8.25 1.40 8.17
CA PRO A 70 7.41 1.49 9.37
C PRO A 70 7.03 2.93 9.73
N ALA A 71 8.01 3.84 9.68
CA ALA A 71 7.78 5.26 9.94
C ALA A 71 6.85 5.91 8.91
N LEU A 72 6.98 5.56 7.63
CA LEU A 72 6.12 6.11 6.56
C LEU A 72 4.69 5.57 6.63
N TRP A 73 4.55 4.28 6.92
CA TRP A 73 3.26 3.63 7.06
C TRP A 73 2.47 4.24 8.22
N ASP A 74 3.07 4.26 9.42
CA ASP A 74 2.41 4.83 10.60
C ASP A 74 2.16 6.33 10.43
N SER A 75 3.03 7.07 9.72
CA SER A 75 2.78 8.49 9.45
C SER A 75 1.66 8.76 8.44
N PHE A 76 1.33 7.79 7.59
CA PHE A 76 0.33 7.95 6.54
C PHE A 76 -1.10 7.76 7.06
N GLU A 77 -1.28 6.94 8.10
CA GLU A 77 -2.58 6.71 8.75
C GLU A 77 -3.04 7.89 9.63
N ASP A 78 -2.12 8.74 10.07
CA ASP A 78 -2.39 9.85 10.99
C ASP A 78 -2.70 11.21 10.29
N GLU A 79 -2.70 11.27 8.94
CA GLU A 79 -2.85 12.53 8.16
C GLU A 79 -4.22 12.75 7.50
#